data_AF-A0A435FDE2-F1
#
_entry.id   AF-A0A435FDE2-F1
#
_cell.length_a   1.000
_cell.length_b   1.000
_cell.length_c   1.000
_cell.angle_alpha   90.00
_cell.angle_beta   90.00
_cell.angle_gamma   90.00
#
_symmetry.space_group_name_H-M   'P 1'
#
loop_
_entity.id
_entity.type
_entity.pdbx_description
1 polymer ?
#
loop_
_entity_poly.entity_id
_entity_poly.type
_entity_poly.pdbx_seq_one_letter_code
_entity_poly.pdbx_strand_id
1 'polypeptide(L)'
;MKRLFRFLALMVAVVLVGCGKPDFSDAEKKTIASLALSSLPALKADTTNRFADVPAAAALGSTLFFDQGMSGDGSVSCSTCHKIDRQFQDDLPQAVGVGHTNRRTMPLAGVAHDPWFFWDGRRDSLWAQALTPLENPLEQAGNRAAYA
;
A
#
# COMPACT_ATOMS: atom_id res chain seq x y z
N MET A 1 12.04 -41.13 33.09
CA MET A 1 10.80 -40.42 33.51
C MET A 1 11.08 -39.06 34.16
N LYS A 2 11.78 -38.95 35.29
CA LYS A 2 12.03 -37.66 36.01
C LYS A 2 12.78 -36.59 35.19
N ARG A 3 13.72 -37.00 34.32
CA ARG A 3 14.46 -36.08 33.43
C ARG A 3 13.58 -35.50 32.32
N LEU A 4 12.75 -36.34 31.69
CA LEU A 4 11.79 -35.93 30.65
C LEU A 4 10.75 -34.95 31.20
N PHE A 5 10.27 -35.19 32.43
CA PHE A 5 9.31 -34.31 33.10
C PHE A 5 9.92 -32.92 33.42
N ARG A 6 11.21 -32.88 33.80
CA ARG A 6 11.94 -31.62 34.02
C ARG A 6 12.16 -30.84 32.73
N PHE A 7 12.51 -31.51 31.63
CA PHE A 7 12.65 -30.88 30.32
C PHE A 7 11.31 -30.32 29.80
N LEU A 8 10.22 -31.06 29.97
CA LEU A 8 8.89 -30.62 29.57
C LEU A 8 8.41 -29.42 30.40
N ALA A 9 8.64 -29.44 31.72
CA ALA A 9 8.33 -28.31 32.59
C ALA A 9 9.15 -27.05 32.25
N LEU A 10 10.42 -27.22 31.87
CA LEU A 10 11.27 -26.10 31.45
C LEU A 10 10.80 -25.51 30.11
N MET A 11 10.42 -26.36 29.13
CA MET A 11 9.84 -25.88 27.87
C MET A 11 8.52 -25.15 28.06
N VAL A 12 7.62 -25.66 28.92
CA VAL A 12 6.35 -24.98 29.23
C VAL A 12 6.60 -23.63 29.90
N ALA A 13 7.58 -23.53 30.81
CA ALA A 13 7.95 -22.25 31.42
C ALA A 13 8.52 -21.26 30.40
N VAL A 14 9.36 -21.70 29.46
CA VAL A 14 9.91 -20.85 28.39
C VAL A 14 8.81 -20.36 27.43
N VAL A 15 7.84 -21.22 27.08
CA VAL A 15 6.70 -20.85 26.24
C VAL A 15 5.78 -19.84 26.95
N LEU A 16 5.59 -19.97 28.27
CA LEU A 16 4.76 -19.05 29.05
C LEU A 16 5.39 -17.67 29.27
N VAL A 17 6.73 -17.58 29.35
CA VAL A 17 7.47 -16.30 29.49
C VAL A 17 7.49 -15.52 28.17
N GLY A 18 7.34 -16.18 27.02
CA GLY A 18 7.38 -15.55 25.69
C GLY A 18 6.10 -14.82 25.24
N CYS A 19 4.99 -14.94 25.98
CA CYS A 19 3.66 -14.46 25.55
C CYS A 19 3.17 -13.19 26.26
N GLY A 20 4.08 -12.38 26.84
CA GLY A 20 3.72 -11.07 27.39
C GLY A 20 3.44 -10.04 26.30
N LYS A 21 2.46 -9.15 26.51
CA LYS A 21 2.36 -7.94 25.70
C LYS A 21 3.66 -7.14 25.87
N PRO A 22 4.22 -6.55 24.81
CA PRO A 22 5.39 -5.70 24.95
C PRO A 22 5.07 -4.55 25.90
N ASP A 23 5.87 -4.40 26.96
CA ASP A 23 5.75 -3.31 27.93
C ASP A 23 6.67 -2.17 27.48
N PHE A 24 6.10 -1.22 26.74
CA PHE A 24 6.83 -0.05 26.26
C PHE A 24 6.88 1.03 27.36
N SER A 25 8.06 1.63 27.54
CA SER A 25 8.22 2.86 28.31
C SER A 25 7.44 4.02 27.68
N ASP A 26 7.18 5.08 28.46
CA ASP A 26 6.47 6.25 27.94
C ASP A 26 7.23 6.99 26.83
N ALA A 27 8.56 6.95 26.87
CA ALA A 27 9.41 7.48 25.80
C ALA A 27 9.26 6.68 24.50
N GLU A 28 9.20 5.34 24.58
CA GLU A 28 8.98 4.47 23.42
C GLU A 28 7.57 4.66 22.85
N LYS A 29 6.54 4.73 23.71
CA LYS A 29 5.16 5.03 23.28
C LYS A 29 5.09 6.35 22.52
N LYS A 30 5.75 7.40 23.03
CA LYS A 30 5.83 8.71 22.37
C LYS A 30 6.54 8.63 21.02
N THR A 31 7.62 7.85 20.93
CA THR A 31 8.34 7.63 19.68
C THR A 31 7.47 6.92 18.66
N ILE A 32 6.80 5.83 19.04
CA ILE A 32 5.89 5.08 18.16
C ILE A 32 4.75 5.98 17.66
N ALA A 33 4.14 6.76 18.55
CA ALA A 33 3.08 7.70 18.17
C ALA A 33 3.56 8.78 17.18
N SER A 34 4.84 9.18 17.25
CA SER A 34 5.41 10.14 16.29
C SER A 34 5.58 9.59 14.87
N LEU A 35 5.57 8.26 14.70
CA LEU A 35 5.70 7.58 13.41
C LEU A 35 4.35 7.34 12.72
N ALA A 36 3.23 7.71 13.34
CA ALA A 36 1.90 7.54 12.77
C ALA A 36 1.68 8.51 11.59
N LEU A 37 0.92 8.06 10.57
CA LEU A 37 0.53 8.93 9.44
C LEU A 37 -0.21 10.18 9.89
N SER A 38 -1.01 10.10 10.98
CA SER A 38 -1.70 11.26 11.57
C SER A 38 -0.77 12.29 12.20
N SER A 39 0.51 11.94 12.40
CA SER A 39 1.55 12.82 12.92
C SER A 39 2.32 13.54 11.80
N LEU A 40 2.04 13.25 10.53
CA LEU A 40 2.68 13.90 9.39
C LEU A 40 2.20 15.36 9.23
N PRO A 41 3.05 16.27 8.73
CA PRO A 41 2.65 17.64 8.43
C PRO A 41 1.62 17.68 7.30
N ALA A 42 0.92 18.81 7.14
CA ALA A 42 0.05 19.02 5.98
C ALA A 42 0.84 18.90 4.66
N LEU A 43 0.17 18.39 3.62
CA LEU A 43 0.74 18.31 2.28
C LEU A 43 1.09 19.70 1.76
N LYS A 44 2.23 19.78 1.08
CA LYS A 44 2.59 20.98 0.31
C LYS A 44 1.78 21.00 -0.98
N ALA A 45 1.39 22.19 -1.44
CA ALA A 45 0.75 22.36 -2.75
C ALA A 45 1.62 21.76 -3.87
N ASP A 46 1.01 20.93 -4.71
CA ASP A 46 1.65 20.31 -5.87
C ASP A 46 1.68 21.30 -7.04
N THR A 47 2.87 21.83 -7.35
CA THR A 47 3.05 22.78 -8.45
C THR A 47 2.98 22.15 -9.84
N THR A 48 2.98 20.82 -9.92
CA THR A 48 2.96 20.07 -11.19
C THR A 48 1.55 19.63 -11.59
N ASN A 49 0.59 19.68 -10.66
CA ASN A 49 -0.79 19.28 -10.89
C ASN A 49 -1.76 20.38 -10.45
N ARG A 50 -2.22 21.19 -11.42
CA ARG A 50 -3.21 22.27 -11.19
C ARG A 50 -4.55 21.80 -10.62
N PHE A 51 -4.84 20.50 -10.65
CA PHE A 51 -6.09 19.91 -10.18
C PHE A 51 -5.95 19.17 -8.83
N ALA A 52 -4.75 19.13 -8.24
CA ALA A 52 -4.48 18.36 -7.02
C ALA A 52 -5.46 18.67 -5.88
N ASP A 53 -5.77 19.94 -5.67
CA ASP A 53 -6.62 20.41 -4.58
C ASP A 53 -8.07 20.72 -5.02
N VAL A 54 -8.49 20.27 -6.22
CA VAL A 54 -9.84 20.51 -6.74
C VAL A 54 -10.78 19.38 -6.29
N PRO A 55 -11.83 19.66 -5.49
CA PRO A 55 -12.71 18.60 -4.98
C PRO A 55 -13.39 17.75 -6.07
N ALA A 56 -13.75 18.37 -7.19
CA ALA A 56 -14.35 17.65 -8.32
C ALA A 56 -13.36 16.68 -8.99
N ALA A 57 -12.06 17.02 -9.03
CA ALA A 57 -11.04 16.13 -9.56
C ALA A 57 -10.80 14.94 -8.61
N ALA A 58 -10.79 15.18 -7.30
CA ALA A 58 -10.72 14.10 -6.31
C ALA A 58 -11.92 13.14 -6.39
N ALA A 59 -13.14 13.69 -6.57
CA ALA A 59 -14.35 12.88 -6.76
C ALA A 59 -14.27 12.01 -8.01
N LEU A 60 -13.85 12.58 -9.15
CA LEU A 60 -13.63 11.83 -10.39
C LEU A 60 -12.56 10.74 -10.21
N GLY A 61 -11.42 11.06 -9.59
CA GLY A 61 -10.37 10.11 -9.29
C GLY A 61 -10.86 8.95 -8.41
N SER A 62 -11.73 9.24 -7.42
CA SER A 62 -12.38 8.21 -6.62
C SER A 62 -13.26 7.30 -7.46
N THR A 63 -13.98 7.79 -8.46
CA THR A 63 -14.75 6.94 -9.38
C THR A 63 -13.83 6.05 -10.22
N LEU A 64 -12.82 6.65 -10.86
CA LEU A 64 -11.88 5.94 -11.73
C LEU A 64 -11.07 4.86 -10.98
N PHE A 65 -10.79 5.06 -9.69
CA PHE A 65 -10.05 4.09 -8.88
C PHE A 65 -10.73 2.70 -8.81
N PHE A 66 -12.06 2.67 -8.90
CA PHE A 66 -12.84 1.43 -8.87
C PHE A 66 -13.36 1.01 -10.25
N ASP A 67 -13.12 1.81 -11.29
CA ASP A 67 -13.65 1.57 -12.63
C ASP A 67 -12.84 0.50 -13.37
N GLN A 68 -13.46 -0.66 -13.61
CA GLN A 68 -12.86 -1.72 -14.41
C GLN A 68 -12.86 -1.42 -15.91
N GLY A 69 -13.69 -0.46 -16.37
CA GLY A 69 -13.70 -0.02 -17.76
C GLY A 69 -12.40 0.65 -18.20
N MET A 70 -11.53 1.00 -17.25
CA MET A 70 -10.16 1.45 -17.53
C MET A 70 -9.20 0.32 -17.86
N SER A 71 -9.55 -0.95 -17.62
CA SER A 71 -8.74 -2.09 -18.04
C SER A 71 -9.07 -2.53 -19.46
N GLY A 72 -8.05 -2.94 -20.22
CA GLY A 72 -8.20 -3.36 -21.61
C GLY A 72 -9.12 -4.56 -21.81
N ASP A 73 -9.27 -5.43 -20.82
CA ASP A 73 -10.20 -6.57 -20.84
C ASP A 73 -11.39 -6.42 -19.88
N GLY A 74 -11.50 -5.28 -19.18
CA GLY A 74 -12.57 -5.01 -18.23
C GLY A 74 -12.52 -5.84 -16.94
N SER A 75 -11.43 -6.54 -16.64
CA SER A 75 -11.37 -7.48 -15.51
C SER A 75 -10.86 -6.86 -14.21
N VAL A 76 -10.06 -5.79 -14.27
CA VAL A 76 -9.39 -5.19 -13.11
C VAL A 76 -9.53 -3.68 -13.05
N SER A 77 -9.37 -3.11 -11.85
CA SER A 77 -9.23 -1.66 -11.61
C SER A 77 -8.09 -1.41 -10.62
N CYS A 78 -7.81 -0.15 -10.28
CA CYS A 78 -6.80 0.19 -9.27
C CYS A 78 -7.08 -0.55 -7.94
N SER A 79 -8.36 -0.62 -7.57
CA SER A 79 -8.84 -1.27 -6.35
C SER A 79 -8.63 -2.80 -6.30
N THR A 80 -8.38 -3.45 -7.44
CA THR A 80 -8.10 -4.90 -7.48
C THR A 80 -6.84 -5.24 -6.67
N CYS A 81 -5.77 -4.47 -6.86
CA CYS A 81 -4.49 -4.65 -6.15
C CYS A 81 -4.37 -3.73 -4.93
N HIS A 82 -4.93 -2.52 -4.98
CA HIS A 82 -4.82 -1.53 -3.91
C HIS A 82 -6.05 -1.53 -3.00
N LYS A 83 -6.17 -2.53 -2.12
CA LYS A 83 -7.37 -2.76 -1.30
C LYS A 83 -7.43 -1.84 -0.07
N ILE A 84 -8.52 -1.10 0.07
CA ILE A 84 -8.70 -0.07 1.12
C ILE A 84 -8.49 -0.63 2.54
N ASP A 85 -9.03 -1.83 2.81
CA ASP A 85 -8.97 -2.49 4.12
C ASP A 85 -7.58 -3.01 4.50
N ARG A 86 -6.62 -2.91 3.57
CA ARG A 86 -5.25 -3.41 3.70
C ARG A 86 -4.24 -2.32 3.39
N GLN A 87 -4.47 -1.09 3.85
CA GLN A 87 -3.57 0.06 3.59
C GLN A 87 -3.33 0.30 2.09
N PHE A 88 -4.30 -0.08 1.24
CA PHE A 88 -4.20 -0.02 -0.21
C PHE A 88 -3.10 -0.91 -0.80
N GLN A 89 -2.92 -2.12 -0.26
CA GLN A 89 -2.16 -3.23 -0.88
C GLN A 89 -2.99 -4.54 -0.87
N ASP A 90 -2.46 -5.62 -1.45
CA ASP A 90 -3.15 -6.91 -1.61
C ASP A 90 -2.60 -8.05 -0.74
N ASP A 91 -1.54 -7.78 0.05
CA ASP A 91 -0.78 -8.75 0.85
C ASP A 91 -0.18 -9.92 0.05
N LEU A 92 -0.01 -9.76 -1.27
CA LEU A 92 0.58 -10.77 -2.13
C LEU A 92 2.09 -10.50 -2.35
N PRO A 93 2.90 -11.56 -2.50
CA PRO A 93 4.31 -11.40 -2.87
C PRO A 93 4.48 -10.82 -4.29
N GLN A 94 3.50 -11.06 -5.16
CA GLN A 94 3.40 -10.54 -6.53
C GLN A 94 1.96 -10.16 -6.82
N ALA A 95 1.75 -8.96 -7.38
CA ALA A 95 0.41 -8.49 -7.72
C ALA A 95 -0.19 -9.32 -8.86
N VAL A 96 -1.51 -9.48 -8.84
CA VAL A 96 -2.30 -10.14 -9.88
C VAL A 96 -3.27 -9.12 -10.48
N GLY A 97 -2.93 -8.60 -11.66
CA GLY A 97 -3.81 -7.79 -12.51
C GLY A 97 -4.42 -8.66 -13.60
N VAL A 98 -4.43 -8.16 -14.84
CA VAL A 98 -4.68 -8.99 -16.04
C VAL A 98 -3.69 -10.16 -16.12
N GLY A 99 -2.47 -9.97 -15.61
CA GLY A 99 -1.46 -11.01 -15.46
C GLY A 99 -0.78 -11.00 -14.10
N HIS A 100 0.18 -11.90 -13.91
CA HIS A 100 1.07 -11.89 -12.75
C HIS A 100 2.20 -10.90 -12.95
N THR A 101 2.34 -9.95 -12.04
CA THR A 101 3.47 -9.01 -12.04
C THR A 101 4.71 -9.63 -11.38
N ASN A 102 5.85 -8.93 -11.46
CA ASN A 102 7.11 -9.40 -10.88
C ASN A 102 7.41 -8.84 -9.49
N ARG A 103 6.51 -8.03 -8.91
CA ARG A 103 6.73 -7.34 -7.63
C ARG A 103 5.44 -7.30 -6.82
N ARG A 104 5.58 -7.15 -5.51
CA ARG A 104 4.45 -6.87 -4.62
C ARG A 104 3.83 -5.51 -4.92
N THR A 105 2.52 -5.39 -4.70
CA THR A 105 1.80 -4.12 -4.71
C THR A 105 2.33 -3.24 -3.57
N MET A 106 2.69 -1.99 -3.87
CA MET A 106 3.06 -1.01 -2.84
C MET A 106 1.79 -0.47 -2.17
N PRO A 107 1.77 -0.24 -0.85
CA PRO A 107 0.65 0.42 -0.19
C PRO A 107 0.50 1.86 -0.68
N LEU A 108 -0.73 2.38 -0.71
CA LEU A 108 -1.01 3.79 -1.04
C LEU A 108 -1.33 4.64 0.20
N ALA A 109 -1.45 4.04 1.38
CA ALA A 109 -1.66 4.80 2.61
C ALA A 109 -0.46 5.74 2.88
N GLY A 110 -0.71 7.06 2.86
CA GLY A 110 0.33 8.07 3.07
C GLY A 110 1.15 8.43 1.83
N VAL A 111 0.88 7.82 0.66
CA VAL A 111 1.69 7.96 -0.56
C VAL A 111 1.82 9.40 -1.08
N ALA A 112 0.90 10.29 -0.71
CA ALA A 112 0.96 11.70 -1.06
C ALA A 112 2.17 12.44 -0.45
N HIS A 113 2.81 11.87 0.57
CA HIS A 113 4.03 12.42 1.19
C HIS A 113 5.32 11.91 0.54
N ASP A 114 5.23 10.93 -0.37
CA ASP A 114 6.41 10.33 -0.99
C ASP A 114 6.97 11.24 -2.09
N PRO A 115 8.30 11.44 -2.17
CA PRO A 115 8.92 12.24 -3.22
C PRO A 115 9.16 11.46 -4.52
N TRP A 116 9.16 10.13 -4.47
CA TRP A 116 9.46 9.25 -5.60
C TRP A 116 8.56 8.02 -5.56
N PHE A 117 8.16 7.54 -6.74
CA PHE A 117 7.20 6.45 -6.88
C PHE A 117 7.77 5.27 -7.69
N PHE A 118 7.14 4.11 -7.50
CA PHE A 118 7.63 2.76 -7.83
C PHE A 118 8.81 2.29 -6.98
N TRP A 119 9.00 0.97 -6.94
CA TRP A 119 10.11 0.30 -6.24
C TRP A 119 11.51 0.77 -6.68
N ASP A 120 11.64 1.33 -7.88
CA ASP A 120 12.88 1.85 -8.46
C ASP A 120 12.93 3.39 -8.48
N GLY A 121 11.90 4.07 -7.94
CA GLY A 121 11.85 5.53 -7.88
C GLY A 121 11.74 6.23 -9.24
N ARG A 122 11.38 5.54 -10.32
CA ARG A 122 11.44 6.07 -11.70
C ARG A 122 10.38 7.14 -12.06
N ARG A 123 9.58 7.58 -11.08
CA ARG A 123 8.59 8.65 -11.24
C ARG A 123 8.70 9.63 -10.08
N ASP A 124 8.51 10.90 -10.41
CA ASP A 124 8.65 12.06 -9.54
C ASP A 124 7.30 12.63 -9.09
N SER A 125 6.18 12.07 -9.56
CA SER A 125 4.83 12.54 -9.24
C SER A 125 3.80 11.40 -9.29
N LEU A 126 2.77 11.50 -8.44
CA LEU A 126 1.67 10.53 -8.38
C LEU A 126 0.90 10.45 -9.70
N TRP A 127 0.63 11.60 -10.32
CA TRP A 127 -0.13 11.63 -11.57
C TRP A 127 0.64 10.96 -12.72
N ALA A 128 1.98 11.10 -12.78
CA ALA A 128 2.81 10.40 -13.77
C ALA A 128 2.98 8.91 -13.46
N GLN A 129 2.95 8.51 -12.18
CA GLN A 129 2.95 7.12 -11.75
C GLN A 129 1.69 6.41 -12.24
N ALA A 130 0.51 7.00 -12.02
CA ALA A 130 -0.79 6.42 -12.31
C ALA A 130 -1.00 6.05 -13.80
N LEU A 131 -0.28 6.71 -14.71
CA LEU A 131 -0.35 6.41 -16.15
C LEU A 131 0.26 5.06 -16.53
N THR A 132 1.23 4.55 -15.75
CA THR A 132 1.96 3.33 -16.14
C THR A 132 1.13 2.04 -15.92
N PRO A 133 0.44 1.85 -14.77
CA PRO A 133 -0.45 0.70 -14.57
C PRO A 133 -1.54 0.55 -15.63
N LEU A 134 -2.07 1.67 -16.13
CA LEU A 134 -3.12 1.70 -17.15
C LEU A 134 -2.70 1.04 -18.46
N GLU A 135 -1.40 1.06 -18.80
CA GLU A 135 -0.87 0.52 -20.06
C GLU A 135 0.00 -0.72 -19.86
N ASN A 136 0.34 -1.09 -18.62
CA ASN A 136 1.14 -2.28 -18.37
C ASN A 136 0.31 -3.54 -18.70
N PRO A 137 0.78 -4.43 -19.61
CA PRO A 137 0.02 -5.62 -20.04
C PRO A 137 -0.23 -6.65 -18.92
N LEU A 138 0.50 -6.56 -17.81
CA LEU A 138 0.31 -7.42 -16.63
C LEU A 138 -0.57 -6.78 -15.56
N GLU A 139 -0.81 -5.47 -15.64
CA GLU A 139 -1.64 -4.73 -14.69
C GLU A 139 -3.02 -4.48 -15.28
N GLN A 140 -3.31 -3.32 -15.89
CA GLN A 140 -4.62 -3.05 -16.48
C GLN A 140 -4.70 -3.31 -17.99
N ALA A 141 -3.56 -3.45 -18.67
CA ALA A 141 -3.46 -3.82 -20.09
C ALA A 141 -4.29 -2.97 -21.08
N GLY A 142 -4.57 -1.71 -20.75
CA GLY A 142 -5.28 -0.80 -21.63
C GLY A 142 -4.35 0.00 -22.55
N ASN A 143 -4.89 1.04 -23.18
CA ASN A 143 -4.22 1.80 -24.22
C ASN A 143 -4.70 3.26 -24.20
N ARG A 144 -3.79 4.24 -24.21
CA ARG A 144 -4.13 5.67 -24.34
C ARG A 144 -5.05 6.02 -25.51
N ALA A 145 -5.00 5.28 -26.61
CA ALA A 145 -5.89 5.50 -27.75
C ALA A 145 -7.35 5.07 -27.47
N ALA A 146 -7.58 4.25 -26.45
CA ALA A 146 -8.91 3.83 -26.02
C ALA A 146 -9.54 4.81 -25.01
N TYR A 147 -8.73 5.65 -24.35
CA TYR A 147 -9.19 6.63 -23.36
C TYR A 147 -9.41 8.04 -23.94
N ALA A 148 -8.96 8.27 -25.17
CA ALA A 148 -8.98 9.57 -25.86
C ALA A 148 -10.26 9.80 -26.67
#